data_AF-C7HVJ7-F1
#
_entry.id   AF-C7HVJ7-F1
#
_cell.length_a   1.000
_cell.length_b   1.000
_cell.length_c   1.000
_cell.angle_alpha   90.00
_cell.angle_beta   90.00
_cell.angle_gamma   90.00
#
_symmetry.space_group_name_H-M   'P 1'
#
loop_
_entity.id
_entity.type
_entity.pdbx_description
1 polymer ?
#
loop_
_entity_poly.entity_id
_entity_poly.type
_entity_poly.pdbx_seq_one_letter_code
_entity_poly.pdbx_strand_id
1 'polypeptide(L)'
;MSNTKRTGQTALYERLSRDDELQGESNYIINQKQLLESYAKRNGFANIYHYTDDGVSGTTFDRQGFQKMIKAVEENKVSTVIVKDMSRFGRDYLKVGFYTEILFKEKGVRFIAINNGIDSEKQAESDFTPFLNIMNEWYARDTSRKIQSIFRARMEEGKRVSPSVPYGYFRNPKNKQELLVDKESSKVVKRIYRLVIEGYGVTQIADILTKDKVLIPSAYAEIHYPENNHSSKKRGIEDPYFWTPTTVGYILEKQEYMGHTVLGKTISVDYKTKKGKSR
;
A
#
# COMPACT_ATOMS: atom_id res chain seq x y z
N MET A 1 -28.15 8.24 25.10
CA MET A 1 -29.12 7.77 24.07
C MET A 1 -28.28 7.31 22.89
N SER A 2 -28.24 6.06 22.44
CA SER A 2 -29.34 5.15 22.09
C SER A 2 -29.00 3.68 22.43
N ASN A 3 -29.80 3.05 23.30
CA ASN A 3 -29.78 1.60 23.49
C ASN A 3 -30.70 0.96 22.44
N THR A 4 -30.29 1.00 21.17
CA THR A 4 -31.03 0.35 20.09
C THR A 4 -30.73 -1.15 20.21
N LYS A 5 -31.69 -1.94 20.70
CA LYS A 5 -31.58 -3.41 20.70
C LYS A 5 -31.22 -3.88 19.29
N ARG A 6 -29.97 -4.27 19.07
CA ARG A 6 -29.54 -4.88 17.81
C ARG A 6 -30.25 -6.22 17.69
N THR A 7 -30.97 -6.43 16.59
CA THR A 7 -31.83 -7.60 16.36
C THR A 7 -31.08 -8.83 15.84
N GLY A 8 -29.75 -8.76 15.70
CA GLY A 8 -28.92 -9.87 15.21
C GLY A 8 -28.46 -10.82 16.31
N GLN A 9 -27.95 -11.98 15.90
CA GLN A 9 -27.47 -13.06 16.77
C GLN A 9 -26.36 -12.59 17.72
N THR A 10 -26.37 -13.10 18.95
CA THR A 10 -25.26 -12.97 19.91
C THR A 10 -24.39 -14.22 19.82
N ALA A 11 -23.24 -14.09 19.18
CA ALA A 11 -22.26 -15.17 19.04
C ALA A 11 -21.41 -15.27 20.32
N LEU A 12 -21.45 -16.43 20.97
CA LEU A 12 -20.56 -16.80 22.06
C LEU A 12 -19.46 -17.68 21.48
N TYR A 13 -18.22 -17.20 21.55
CA TYR A 13 -17.08 -17.94 21.00
C TYR A 13 -16.21 -18.55 22.10
N GLU A 14 -15.98 -19.85 21.97
CA GLU A 14 -15.31 -20.69 22.96
C GLU A 14 -14.17 -21.46 22.30
N ARG A 15 -13.02 -21.48 22.95
CA ARG A 15 -11.85 -22.22 22.48
C ARG A 15 -11.25 -23.06 23.60
N LEU A 16 -11.13 -24.34 23.34
CA LEU A 16 -10.46 -25.29 24.22
C LEU A 16 -9.02 -25.48 23.73
N SER A 17 -8.06 -25.28 24.63
CA SER A 17 -6.65 -25.56 24.34
C SER A 17 -6.30 -26.97 24.78
N ARG A 18 -5.42 -27.64 24.02
CA ARG A 18 -4.80 -28.91 24.41
C ARG A 18 -4.17 -28.92 25.81
N ASP A 19 -3.60 -27.81 26.28
CA ASP A 19 -3.03 -27.73 27.63
C ASP A 19 -4.10 -27.84 28.75
N ASP A 20 -5.37 -27.55 28.44
CA ASP A 20 -6.49 -27.67 29.39
C ASP A 20 -7.00 -29.14 29.50
N GLU A 21 -6.59 -30.05 28.61
CA GLU A 21 -6.97 -31.49 28.64
C GLU A 21 -6.40 -32.21 29.89
N LEU A 22 -5.25 -31.77 30.40
CA LEU A 22 -4.59 -32.35 31.58
C LEU A 22 -5.32 -32.11 32.91
N GLN A 23 -6.32 -31.22 32.96
CA GLN A 23 -7.04 -30.86 34.20
C GLN A 23 -8.53 -31.25 34.25
N GLY A 24 -9.02 -32.07 33.31
CA GLY A 24 -10.38 -32.62 33.33
C GLY A 24 -11.34 -31.86 32.43
N GLU A 25 -11.60 -32.46 31.26
CA GLU A 25 -12.33 -31.90 30.12
C GLU A 25 -13.76 -31.42 30.43
N SER A 26 -14.47 -32.12 31.33
CA SER A 26 -15.92 -31.93 31.50
C SER A 26 -16.30 -30.66 32.27
N ASN A 27 -15.56 -30.28 33.31
CA ASN A 27 -15.92 -29.14 34.16
C ASN A 27 -15.55 -27.79 33.54
N TYR A 28 -14.45 -27.70 32.78
CA TYR A 28 -14.00 -26.42 32.21
C TYR A 28 -14.84 -25.96 31.01
N ILE A 29 -15.29 -26.88 30.15
CA ILE A 29 -16.15 -26.58 29.00
C ILE A 29 -17.50 -26.03 29.49
N ILE A 30 -18.11 -26.74 30.43
CA ILE A 30 -19.39 -26.36 31.03
C ILE A 30 -19.26 -25.00 31.70
N ASN A 31 -18.17 -24.76 32.43
CA ASN A 31 -17.95 -23.49 33.12
C ASN A 31 -17.72 -22.32 32.15
N GLN A 32 -17.00 -22.50 31.02
CA GLN A 32 -16.85 -21.45 30.01
C GLN A 32 -18.17 -21.11 29.30
N LYS A 33 -18.92 -22.14 28.88
CA LYS A 33 -20.25 -21.99 28.28
C LYS A 33 -21.21 -21.27 29.22
N GLN A 34 -21.29 -21.74 30.46
CA GLN A 34 -22.15 -21.16 31.49
C GLN A 34 -21.76 -19.73 31.82
N LEU A 35 -20.46 -19.41 31.88
CA LEU A 35 -19.99 -18.04 32.11
C LEU A 35 -20.47 -17.09 31.00
N LEU A 36 -20.28 -17.47 29.74
CA LEU A 36 -20.67 -16.68 28.59
C LEU A 36 -22.19 -16.52 28.49
N GLU A 37 -22.95 -17.61 28.65
CA GLU A 37 -24.41 -17.56 28.68
C GLU A 37 -24.93 -16.68 29.82
N SER A 38 -24.40 -16.87 31.03
CA SER A 38 -24.82 -16.11 32.21
C SER A 38 -24.50 -14.63 32.05
N TYR A 39 -23.38 -14.30 31.41
CA TYR A 39 -23.07 -12.92 31.06
C TYR A 39 -24.04 -12.37 30.00
N ALA A 40 -24.31 -13.13 28.93
CA ALA A 40 -25.21 -12.73 27.87
C ALA A 40 -26.63 -12.45 28.41
N LYS A 41 -27.18 -13.38 29.19
CA LYS A 41 -28.51 -13.28 29.82
C LYS A 41 -28.59 -12.10 30.79
N ARG A 42 -27.60 -11.92 31.68
CA ARG A 42 -27.58 -10.81 32.66
C ARG A 42 -27.54 -9.43 32.00
N ASN A 43 -26.88 -9.31 30.85
CA ASN A 43 -26.76 -8.05 30.12
C ASN A 43 -27.87 -7.86 29.07
N GLY A 44 -28.86 -8.75 29.01
CA GLY A 44 -30.01 -8.62 28.12
C GLY A 44 -29.72 -8.92 26.64
N PHE A 45 -28.64 -9.63 26.34
CA PHE A 45 -28.36 -10.11 24.99
C PHE A 45 -29.30 -11.26 24.63
N ALA A 46 -29.92 -11.19 23.45
CA ALA A 46 -30.87 -12.17 22.95
C ALA A 46 -30.28 -12.96 21.76
N ASN A 47 -30.94 -14.07 21.39
CA ASN A 47 -30.61 -14.88 20.22
C ASN A 47 -29.17 -15.44 20.26
N ILE A 48 -28.88 -16.24 21.29
CA ILE A 48 -27.56 -16.75 21.63
C ILE A 48 -27.18 -17.93 20.74
N TYR A 49 -25.99 -17.89 20.12
CA TYR A 49 -25.40 -18.99 19.35
C TYR A 49 -23.99 -19.30 19.83
N HIS A 50 -23.71 -20.57 20.07
CA HIS A 50 -22.37 -21.02 20.49
C HIS A 50 -21.54 -21.44 19.28
N TYR A 51 -20.32 -20.93 19.22
CA TYR A 51 -19.29 -21.32 18.29
C TYR A 51 -18.11 -21.86 19.09
N THR A 52 -17.91 -23.17 19.07
CA THR A 52 -16.89 -23.84 19.87
C THR A 52 -15.83 -24.45 18.97
N ASP A 53 -14.56 -24.27 19.32
CA ASP A 53 -13.40 -24.96 18.73
C ASP A 53 -12.69 -25.81 19.78
N ASP A 54 -12.40 -27.07 19.44
CA ASP A 54 -11.80 -28.05 20.34
C ASP A 54 -10.40 -28.50 19.90
N GLY A 55 -9.46 -28.62 20.84
CA GLY A 55 -8.10 -29.11 20.60
C GLY A 55 -7.20 -28.22 19.72
N VAL A 56 -7.55 -26.95 19.48
CA VAL A 56 -6.83 -26.09 18.51
C VAL A 56 -5.98 -25.00 19.16
N SER A 57 -4.76 -24.82 18.65
CA SER A 57 -3.83 -23.77 19.09
C SER A 57 -4.37 -22.35 18.89
N GLY A 58 -4.06 -21.48 19.86
CA GLY A 58 -4.35 -20.04 19.83
C GLY A 58 -3.67 -19.27 18.70
N THR A 59 -2.65 -19.83 18.04
CA THR A 59 -1.87 -19.20 16.97
C THR A 59 -2.46 -19.37 15.56
N THR A 60 -3.30 -20.38 15.36
CA THR A 60 -3.91 -20.70 14.06
C THR A 60 -5.36 -20.22 14.01
N PHE A 61 -5.78 -19.57 12.93
CA PHE A 61 -7.15 -19.07 12.71
C PHE A 61 -7.97 -19.95 11.76
N ASP A 62 -7.35 -21.02 11.25
CA ASP A 62 -8.04 -22.08 10.51
C ASP A 62 -8.75 -23.01 11.51
N ARG A 63 -9.85 -22.49 12.09
CA ARG A 63 -10.67 -23.21 13.07
C ARG A 63 -12.11 -23.20 12.60
N GLN A 64 -12.77 -24.35 12.61
CA GLN A 64 -14.10 -24.49 12.01
C GLN A 64 -15.15 -23.62 12.71
N GLY A 65 -15.14 -23.56 14.04
CA GLY A 65 -16.04 -22.73 14.85
C GLY A 65 -15.81 -21.25 14.60
N PHE A 66 -14.55 -20.81 14.64
CA PHE A 66 -14.18 -19.43 14.33
C PHE A 66 -14.59 -19.02 12.91
N GLN A 67 -14.28 -19.83 11.89
CA GLN A 67 -14.63 -19.54 10.49
C GLN A 67 -16.15 -19.48 10.28
N LYS A 68 -16.92 -20.37 10.94
CA LYS A 68 -18.39 -20.31 10.93
C LYS A 68 -18.93 -19.02 11.54
N MET A 69 -18.33 -18.56 12.64
CA MET A 69 -18.69 -17.28 13.28
C MET A 69 -18.38 -16.10 12.36
N ILE A 70 -17.17 -16.04 11.79
CA ILE A 70 -16.77 -14.97 10.87
C ILE A 70 -17.66 -14.94 9.64
N LYS A 71 -17.99 -16.10 9.05
CA LYS A 71 -18.94 -16.16 7.93
C LYS A 71 -20.33 -15.63 8.31
N ALA A 72 -20.82 -15.95 9.50
CA ALA A 72 -22.10 -15.41 9.98
C ALA A 72 -22.05 -13.89 10.22
N VAL A 73 -20.89 -13.35 10.60
CA VAL A 73 -20.64 -11.90 10.66
C VAL A 73 -20.63 -11.27 9.26
N GLU A 74 -19.97 -11.90 8.29
CA GLU A 74 -19.93 -11.41 6.91
C GLU A 74 -21.32 -11.37 6.28
N GLU A 75 -22.17 -12.37 6.58
CA GLU A 75 -23.58 -12.47 6.21
C GLU A 75 -24.51 -11.52 7.00
N ASN A 76 -23.97 -10.65 7.88
CA ASN A 76 -24.70 -9.70 8.74
C ASN A 76 -25.71 -10.38 9.70
N LYS A 77 -25.53 -11.65 10.04
CA LYS A 77 -26.42 -12.39 10.96
C LYS A 77 -26.10 -12.12 12.42
N VAL A 78 -24.82 -11.86 12.71
CA VAL A 78 -24.30 -11.64 14.07
C VAL A 78 -24.24 -10.13 14.35
N SER A 79 -24.76 -9.73 15.51
CA SER A 79 -24.69 -8.32 15.98
C SER A 79 -23.69 -8.12 17.10
N THR A 80 -23.41 -9.16 17.88
CA THR A 80 -22.53 -9.12 19.04
C THR A 80 -21.71 -10.40 19.13
N VAL A 81 -20.42 -10.27 19.37
CA VAL A 81 -19.49 -11.37 19.63
C VAL A 81 -18.97 -11.24 21.06
N ILE A 82 -19.10 -12.31 21.85
CA ILE A 82 -18.66 -12.35 23.25
C ILE A 82 -17.67 -13.51 23.43
N VAL A 83 -16.53 -13.20 24.03
CA VAL A 83 -15.49 -14.15 24.43
C VAL A 83 -15.12 -14.00 25.90
N LYS A 84 -14.57 -15.06 26.49
CA LYS A 84 -14.10 -15.03 27.89
C LYS A 84 -12.93 -14.06 28.04
N ASP A 85 -11.93 -14.19 27.18
CA ASP A 85 -10.75 -13.34 27.13
C ASP A 85 -10.19 -13.27 25.70
N MET A 86 -9.30 -12.31 25.45
CA MET A 86 -8.64 -12.11 24.15
C MET A 86 -7.86 -13.33 23.68
N SER A 87 -7.28 -14.10 24.62
CA SER A 87 -6.50 -15.29 24.30
C SER A 87 -7.36 -16.42 23.72
N ARG A 88 -8.66 -16.45 24.03
CA ARG A 88 -9.60 -17.38 23.41
C ARG A 88 -9.88 -17.00 21.96
N PHE A 89 -10.01 -15.72 21.65
CA PHE A 89 -10.19 -15.22 20.28
C PHE A 89 -8.97 -15.52 19.40
N GLY A 90 -7.76 -15.13 19.84
CA GLY A 90 -6.53 -15.47 19.14
C GLY A 90 -5.28 -14.88 19.77
N ARG A 91 -4.12 -15.49 19.47
CA ARG A 91 -2.80 -15.01 19.93
C ARG A 91 -2.01 -14.25 18.85
N ASP A 92 -2.45 -14.31 17.59
CA ASP A 92 -1.91 -13.44 16.52
C ASP A 92 -2.59 -12.07 16.62
N TYR A 93 -1.94 -11.16 17.32
CA TYR A 93 -2.47 -9.84 17.59
C TYR A 93 -2.84 -9.04 16.32
N LEU A 94 -2.18 -9.30 15.19
CA LEU A 94 -2.49 -8.62 13.92
C LEU A 94 -3.85 -9.06 13.38
N LYS A 95 -4.07 -10.38 13.34
CA LYS A 95 -5.36 -10.94 12.90
C LYS A 95 -6.49 -10.59 13.85
N VAL A 96 -6.23 -10.64 15.16
CA VAL A 96 -7.21 -10.24 16.15
C VAL A 96 -7.61 -8.78 15.99
N GLY A 97 -6.62 -7.89 15.81
CA GLY A 97 -6.86 -6.47 15.52
C GLY A 97 -7.66 -6.27 14.23
N PHE A 98 -7.32 -6.96 13.14
CA PHE A 98 -8.07 -6.90 11.89
C PHE A 98 -9.56 -7.22 12.08
N TYR A 99 -9.88 -8.33 12.76
CA TYR A 99 -11.28 -8.72 12.95
C TYR A 99 -12.04 -7.76 13.86
N THR A 100 -11.45 -7.39 14.99
CA THR A 100 -12.12 -6.55 16.00
C THR A 100 -12.27 -5.09 15.58
N GLU A 101 -11.26 -4.52 14.91
CA GLU A 101 -11.21 -3.10 14.58
C GLU A 101 -11.67 -2.77 13.16
N ILE A 102 -11.54 -3.69 12.20
CA ILE A 102 -11.93 -3.45 10.81
C ILE A 102 -13.23 -4.18 10.52
N LEU A 103 -13.21 -5.52 10.51
CA LEU A 103 -14.35 -6.31 10.06
C LEU A 103 -15.59 -6.07 10.94
N PHE A 104 -15.42 -6.16 12.27
CA PHE A 104 -16.54 -6.00 13.19
C PHE A 104 -17.05 -4.56 13.22
N LYS A 105 -16.18 -3.54 13.14
CA LYS A 105 -16.64 -2.15 13.07
C LYS A 105 -17.36 -1.84 11.77
N GLU A 106 -16.83 -2.26 10.63
CA GLU A 106 -17.46 -2.07 9.31
C GLU A 106 -18.85 -2.74 9.25
N LYS A 107 -18.97 -3.94 9.84
CA LYS A 107 -20.22 -4.69 9.91
C LYS A 107 -21.14 -4.25 11.06
N GLY A 108 -20.73 -3.29 11.88
CA GLY A 108 -21.50 -2.85 13.04
C GLY A 108 -21.71 -3.96 14.09
N VAL A 109 -20.74 -4.86 14.24
CA VAL A 109 -20.71 -5.93 15.26
C VAL A 109 -20.01 -5.42 16.51
N ARG A 110 -20.63 -5.62 17.67
CA ARG A 110 -20.03 -5.30 18.98
C ARG A 110 -19.18 -6.46 19.47
N PHE A 111 -17.99 -6.19 19.95
CA PHE A 111 -17.07 -7.19 20.48
C PHE A 111 -16.86 -7.00 21.99
N ILE A 112 -16.98 -8.08 22.76
CA ILE A 112 -16.87 -8.07 24.22
C ILE A 112 -15.93 -9.19 24.68
N ALA A 113 -14.90 -8.84 25.45
CA ALA A 113 -14.04 -9.79 26.15
C ALA A 113 -14.17 -9.59 27.66
N ILE A 114 -14.82 -10.55 28.34
CA ILE A 114 -15.30 -10.41 29.73
C ILE A 114 -14.15 -10.16 30.71
N ASN A 115 -13.16 -11.05 30.76
CA ASN A 115 -12.07 -10.98 31.74
C ASN A 115 -11.10 -9.83 31.48
N ASN A 116 -11.02 -9.38 30.22
CA ASN A 116 -10.18 -8.24 29.85
C ASN A 116 -10.90 -6.90 30.09
N GLY A 117 -12.21 -6.92 30.41
CA GLY A 117 -13.00 -5.70 30.53
C GLY A 117 -13.15 -4.93 29.21
N ILE A 118 -12.91 -5.58 28.07
CA ILE A 118 -12.94 -4.94 26.75
C ILE A 118 -14.38 -4.98 26.23
N ASP A 119 -14.86 -3.80 25.80
CA ASP A 119 -16.16 -3.62 25.19
C ASP A 119 -16.02 -2.56 24.09
N SER A 120 -16.10 -3.00 22.83
CA SER A 120 -15.83 -2.16 21.67
C SER A 120 -16.78 -0.95 21.53
N GLU A 121 -17.91 -0.96 22.24
CA GLU A 121 -18.90 0.14 22.24
C GLU A 121 -18.66 1.14 23.39
N LYS A 122 -18.00 0.72 24.47
CA LYS A 122 -17.74 1.57 25.65
C LYS A 122 -16.33 2.15 25.68
N GLN A 123 -15.34 1.44 25.12
CA GLN A 123 -13.98 1.94 25.01
C GLN A 123 -13.84 2.84 23.77
N ALA A 124 -14.16 4.12 23.95
CA ALA A 124 -13.92 5.16 22.94
C ALA A 124 -12.42 5.51 22.79
N GLU A 125 -11.54 5.05 23.68
CA GLU A 125 -10.10 5.35 23.68
C GLU A 125 -9.23 4.07 23.59
N SER A 126 -8.99 3.62 22.36
CA SER A 126 -7.65 3.40 21.79
C SER A 126 -6.60 2.42 22.38
N ASP A 127 -6.95 1.41 23.17
CA ASP A 127 -5.97 0.32 23.47
C ASP A 127 -5.47 -0.41 22.22
N PHE A 128 -6.19 -0.31 21.09
CA PHE A 128 -5.85 -0.94 19.81
C PHE A 128 -5.21 -0.03 18.76
N THR A 129 -5.03 1.26 19.04
CA THR A 129 -4.38 2.19 18.09
C THR A 129 -2.99 1.74 17.65
N PRO A 130 -2.13 1.20 18.52
CA PRO A 130 -0.86 0.63 18.09
C PRO A 130 -1.01 -0.49 17.04
N PHE A 131 -2.05 -1.33 17.15
CA PHE A 131 -2.31 -2.41 16.20
C PHE A 131 -2.83 -1.90 14.86
N LEU A 132 -3.73 -0.91 14.87
CA LEU A 132 -4.21 -0.24 13.65
C LEU A 132 -3.05 0.39 12.88
N ASN A 133 -2.12 1.04 13.59
CA ASN A 133 -0.93 1.62 12.98
C ASN A 133 -0.02 0.55 12.35
N ILE A 134 0.21 -0.57 13.03
CA ILE A 134 1.01 -1.69 12.48
C ILE A 134 0.32 -2.31 11.26
N MET A 135 -1.01 -2.48 11.29
CA MET A 135 -1.77 -3.04 10.16
C MET A 135 -1.71 -2.11 8.94
N ASN A 136 -1.97 -0.82 9.13
CA ASN A 136 -1.85 0.17 8.07
C ASN A 136 -0.44 0.21 7.48
N GLU A 137 0.58 0.10 8.35
CA GLU A 137 1.97 0.01 7.94
C GLU A 137 2.24 -1.24 7.09
N TRP A 138 1.72 -2.39 7.50
CA TRP A 138 1.87 -3.65 6.78
C TRP A 138 1.20 -3.61 5.41
N TYR A 139 -0.04 -3.11 5.32
CA TYR A 139 -0.75 -2.94 4.05
C TYR A 139 0.02 -2.03 3.09
N ALA A 140 0.49 -0.87 3.59
CA ALA A 140 1.30 0.04 2.78
C ALA A 140 2.59 -0.62 2.26
N ARG A 141 3.25 -1.43 3.09
CA ARG A 141 4.45 -2.19 2.72
C ARG A 141 4.17 -3.26 1.66
N ASP A 142 3.08 -4.02 1.81
CA ASP A 142 2.69 -5.07 0.86
C ASP A 142 2.35 -4.49 -0.51
N THR A 143 1.53 -3.42 -0.56
CA THR A 143 1.22 -2.71 -1.80
C THR A 143 2.49 -2.22 -2.48
N SER A 144 3.43 -1.62 -1.74
CA SER A 144 4.70 -1.17 -2.30
C SER A 144 5.51 -2.33 -2.89
N ARG A 145 5.57 -3.49 -2.23
CA ARG A 145 6.27 -4.67 -2.74
C ARG A 145 5.65 -5.20 -4.04
N LYS A 146 4.33 -5.27 -4.11
CA LYS A 146 3.61 -5.68 -5.33
C LYS A 146 3.91 -4.75 -6.50
N ILE A 147 3.85 -3.43 -6.27
CA ILE A 147 4.18 -2.43 -7.29
C ILE A 147 5.63 -2.58 -7.78
N GLN A 148 6.59 -2.76 -6.86
CA GLN A 148 7.99 -2.98 -7.21
C GLN A 148 8.18 -4.26 -8.03
N SER A 149 7.48 -5.34 -7.71
CA SER A 149 7.50 -6.59 -8.45
C SER A 149 6.97 -6.42 -9.88
N ILE A 150 5.85 -5.71 -10.06
CA ILE A 150 5.30 -5.41 -11.40
C ILE A 150 6.29 -4.59 -12.23
N PHE A 151 6.91 -3.56 -11.63
CA PHE A 151 7.92 -2.77 -12.34
C PHE A 151 9.15 -3.61 -12.70
N ARG A 152 9.60 -4.50 -11.81
CA ARG A 152 10.73 -5.40 -12.09
C ARG A 152 10.44 -6.33 -13.26
N ALA A 153 9.30 -7.02 -13.25
CA ALA A 153 8.90 -7.90 -14.33
C ALA A 153 8.84 -7.16 -15.67
N ARG A 154 8.27 -5.95 -15.69
CA ARG A 154 8.25 -5.11 -16.90
C ARG A 154 9.67 -4.74 -17.38
N MET A 155 10.58 -4.42 -16.46
CA MET A 155 11.97 -4.10 -16.82
C MET A 155 12.71 -5.30 -17.40
N GLU A 156 12.48 -6.50 -16.85
CA GLU A 156 13.05 -7.76 -17.37
C GLU A 156 12.52 -8.09 -18.77
N GLU A 157 11.26 -7.77 -19.05
CA GLU A 157 10.66 -7.84 -20.39
C GLU A 157 11.12 -6.71 -21.33
N GLY A 158 12.02 -5.83 -20.90
CA GLY A 158 12.48 -4.66 -21.68
C GLY A 158 11.43 -3.57 -21.86
N LYS A 159 10.29 -3.67 -21.17
CA LYS A 159 9.20 -2.69 -21.25
C LYS A 159 9.55 -1.45 -20.44
N ARG A 160 9.28 -0.30 -21.03
CA ARG A 160 9.52 1.00 -20.43
C ARG A 160 8.64 1.22 -19.21
N VAL A 161 9.29 1.54 -18.09
CA VAL A 161 8.64 1.89 -16.81
C VAL A 161 8.84 3.35 -16.40
N SER A 162 9.76 4.06 -17.05
CA SER A 162 10.09 5.44 -16.71
C SER A 162 9.16 6.45 -17.37
N PRO A 163 8.60 7.41 -16.61
CA PRO A 163 7.85 8.51 -17.18
C PRO A 163 8.75 9.52 -17.93
N SER A 164 10.04 9.63 -17.59
CA SER A 164 10.91 10.68 -18.16
C SER A 164 11.33 10.40 -19.61
N VAL A 165 10.82 11.15 -20.58
CA VAL A 165 11.20 11.01 -22.00
C VAL A 165 12.49 11.81 -22.29
N PRO A 166 13.51 11.24 -22.95
CA PRO A 166 14.69 11.99 -23.39
C PRO A 166 14.34 13.10 -24.40
N TYR A 167 15.03 14.23 -24.34
CA TYR A 167 14.87 15.32 -25.31
C TYR A 167 15.20 14.84 -26.74
N GLY A 168 14.50 15.30 -27.78
CA GLY A 168 14.65 14.72 -29.13
C GLY A 168 13.69 13.56 -29.41
N TYR A 169 12.94 13.09 -28.41
CA TYR A 169 11.95 12.03 -28.54
C TYR A 169 10.62 12.44 -27.93
N PHE A 170 9.55 11.78 -28.37
CA PHE A 170 8.22 11.88 -27.79
C PHE A 170 7.58 10.49 -27.68
N ARG A 171 6.58 10.35 -26.80
CA ARG A 171 5.86 9.08 -26.66
C ARG A 171 4.97 8.83 -27.86
N ASN A 172 4.99 7.61 -28.40
CA ASN A 172 4.01 7.21 -29.41
C ASN A 172 2.59 7.24 -28.80
N PRO A 173 1.63 8.01 -29.37
CA PRO A 173 0.26 8.08 -28.88
C PRO A 173 -0.47 6.72 -28.91
N LYS A 174 -0.10 5.84 -29.86
CA LYS A 174 -0.71 4.51 -30.02
C LYS A 174 -0.08 3.46 -29.12
N ASN A 175 1.22 3.59 -28.85
CA ASN A 175 1.96 2.63 -28.02
C ASN A 175 2.88 3.35 -27.03
N LYS A 176 2.45 3.48 -25.78
CA LYS A 176 3.21 4.16 -24.72
C LYS A 176 4.58 3.53 -24.40
N GLN A 177 4.86 2.32 -24.91
CA GLN A 177 6.15 1.66 -24.75
C GLN A 177 7.21 2.17 -25.72
N GLU A 178 6.80 2.80 -26.82
CA GLU A 178 7.66 3.23 -27.90
C GLU A 178 7.90 4.74 -27.85
N LEU A 179 9.16 5.13 -28.13
CA LEU A 179 9.56 6.52 -28.30
C LEU A 179 9.81 6.80 -29.78
N LEU A 180 9.17 7.84 -30.30
CA LEU A 180 9.37 8.30 -31.66
C LEU A 180 10.33 9.49 -31.65
N VAL A 181 11.14 9.60 -32.71
CA VAL A 181 12.07 10.71 -32.88
C VAL A 181 11.29 11.96 -33.29
N ASP A 182 11.44 13.03 -32.52
CA ASP A 182 10.92 14.35 -32.91
C ASP A 182 11.91 15.02 -33.87
N LYS A 183 11.43 15.43 -35.04
CA LYS A 183 12.27 15.99 -36.11
C LYS A 183 12.91 17.32 -35.73
N GLU A 184 12.27 18.13 -34.89
CA GLU A 184 12.81 19.46 -34.56
C GLU A 184 13.80 19.37 -33.40
N SER A 185 13.39 18.82 -32.26
CA SER A 185 14.29 18.68 -31.10
C SER A 185 15.46 17.72 -31.35
N SER A 186 15.32 16.69 -32.22
CA SER A 186 16.45 15.81 -32.57
C SER A 186 17.55 16.52 -33.37
N LYS A 187 17.23 17.58 -34.14
CA LYS A 187 18.26 18.38 -34.81
C LYS A 187 19.14 19.10 -33.80
N VAL A 188 18.56 19.59 -32.71
CA VAL A 188 19.28 20.23 -31.61
C VAL A 188 20.20 19.23 -30.92
N VAL A 189 19.71 18.02 -30.61
CA VAL A 189 20.55 16.96 -30.04
C VAL A 189 21.73 16.63 -30.97
N LYS A 190 21.47 16.41 -32.26
CA LYS A 190 22.54 16.14 -33.24
C LYS A 190 23.54 17.29 -33.35
N ARG A 191 23.06 18.53 -33.25
CA ARG A 191 23.90 19.73 -33.22
C ARG A 191 24.81 19.75 -31.99
N ILE A 192 24.29 19.42 -30.82
CA ILE A 192 25.08 19.32 -29.57
C ILE A 192 26.23 18.31 -29.76
N TYR A 193 25.93 17.10 -30.23
CA TYR A 193 26.97 16.08 -30.46
C TYR A 193 28.01 16.54 -31.50
N ARG A 194 27.58 17.23 -32.57
CA ARG A 194 28.50 17.78 -33.58
C ARG A 194 29.46 18.81 -32.98
N LEU A 195 28.96 19.74 -32.17
CA LEU A 195 29.79 20.76 -31.52
C LEU A 195 30.82 20.12 -30.57
N VAL A 196 30.46 19.02 -29.88
CA VAL A 196 31.44 18.27 -29.08
C VAL A 196 32.54 17.66 -29.95
N ILE A 197 32.18 17.06 -31.09
CA ILE A 197 33.14 16.49 -32.06
C ILE A 197 34.07 17.56 -32.62
N GLU A 198 33.56 18.78 -32.81
CA GLU A 198 34.33 19.95 -33.25
C GLU A 198 35.24 20.54 -32.14
N GLY A 199 35.18 20.00 -30.91
CA GLY A 199 36.07 20.37 -29.80
C GLY A 199 35.50 21.41 -28.82
N TYR A 200 34.22 21.78 -28.93
CA TYR A 200 33.60 22.71 -27.99
C TYR A 200 33.27 22.05 -26.65
N GLY A 201 33.56 22.75 -25.55
CA GLY A 201 33.18 22.33 -24.20
C GLY A 201 31.71 22.56 -23.89
N VAL A 202 31.17 21.86 -22.88
CA VAL A 202 29.74 21.92 -22.51
C VAL A 202 29.24 23.33 -22.19
N THR A 203 30.09 24.19 -21.61
CA THR A 203 29.76 25.59 -21.34
C THR A 203 29.61 26.40 -22.62
N GLN A 204 30.57 26.27 -23.54
CA GLN A 204 30.54 26.97 -24.82
C GLN A 204 29.32 26.54 -25.66
N ILE A 205 28.97 25.26 -25.61
CA ILE A 205 27.78 24.74 -26.29
C ILE A 205 26.51 25.36 -25.70
N ALA A 206 26.42 25.46 -24.37
CA ALA A 206 25.29 26.10 -23.70
C ALA A 206 25.16 27.58 -24.09
N ASP A 207 26.26 28.32 -24.14
CA ASP A 207 26.29 29.72 -24.56
C ASP A 207 25.86 29.90 -26.02
N ILE A 208 26.33 29.03 -26.92
CA ILE A 208 25.94 29.02 -28.34
C ILE A 208 24.44 28.79 -28.50
N LEU A 209 23.88 27.78 -27.81
CA LEU A 209 22.45 27.47 -27.89
C LEU A 209 21.57 28.58 -27.29
N THR A 210 22.05 29.21 -26.22
CA THR A 210 21.38 30.37 -25.60
C THR A 210 21.39 31.57 -26.54
N LYS A 211 22.54 31.89 -27.15
CA LYS A 211 22.69 33.00 -28.10
C LYS A 211 21.80 32.81 -29.34
N ASP A 212 21.67 31.58 -29.81
CA ASP A 212 20.84 31.22 -30.95
C ASP A 212 19.34 31.11 -30.60
N LYS A 213 18.96 31.40 -29.35
CA LYS A 213 17.58 31.31 -28.85
C LYS A 213 16.95 29.95 -29.13
N VAL A 214 17.69 28.88 -28.87
CA VAL A 214 17.15 27.52 -28.92
C VAL A 214 16.38 27.23 -27.63
N LEU A 215 15.14 26.76 -27.75
CA LEU A 215 14.32 26.41 -26.59
C LEU A 215 14.98 25.29 -25.75
N ILE A 216 15.03 25.48 -24.43
CA ILE A 216 15.49 24.45 -23.51
C ILE A 216 14.53 23.24 -23.49
N PRO A 217 15.00 22.03 -23.12
CA PRO A 217 14.17 20.82 -23.18
C PRO A 217 12.85 20.91 -22.43
N SER A 218 12.81 21.58 -21.27
CA SER A 218 11.59 21.79 -20.49
C SER A 218 10.62 22.75 -21.16
N ALA A 219 11.10 23.87 -21.71
CA ALA A 219 10.26 24.84 -22.42
C ALA A 219 9.69 24.24 -23.71
N TYR A 220 10.52 23.52 -24.45
CA TYR A 220 10.10 22.81 -25.65
C TYR A 220 9.04 21.75 -25.33
N ALA A 221 9.25 20.94 -24.29
CA ALA A 221 8.27 19.94 -23.86
C ALA A 221 6.96 20.58 -23.37
N GLU A 222 6.99 21.76 -22.75
CA GLU A 222 5.79 22.46 -22.32
C GLU A 222 4.89 22.89 -23.49
N ILE A 223 5.50 23.34 -24.59
CA ILE A 223 4.79 23.79 -25.78
C ILE A 223 4.26 22.61 -26.61
N HIS A 224 5.09 21.59 -26.83
CA HIS A 224 4.78 20.52 -27.78
C HIS A 224 4.26 19.22 -27.16
N TYR A 225 4.66 18.91 -25.91
CA TYR A 225 4.39 17.63 -25.25
C TYR A 225 4.14 17.80 -23.73
N PRO A 226 3.13 18.59 -23.32
CA PRO A 226 2.89 18.95 -21.91
C PRO A 226 2.68 17.72 -21.00
N GLU A 227 2.24 16.60 -21.56
CA GLU A 227 2.07 15.31 -20.86
C GLU A 227 3.40 14.63 -20.48
N ASN A 228 4.50 14.98 -21.15
CA ASN A 228 5.84 14.43 -20.90
C ASN A 228 6.68 15.33 -19.99
N ASN A 229 6.19 16.54 -19.68
CA ASN A 229 6.88 17.50 -18.84
C ASN A 229 6.61 17.23 -17.35
N HIS A 230 7.49 16.40 -16.77
CA HIS A 230 7.44 16.06 -15.35
C HIS A 230 8.26 17.02 -14.47
N SER A 231 8.98 17.98 -15.07
CA SER A 231 9.99 18.82 -14.40
C SER A 231 9.57 20.28 -14.23
N SER A 232 8.82 20.88 -15.18
CA SER A 232 8.56 22.33 -15.18
C SER A 232 7.35 22.78 -14.35
N LYS A 233 6.37 21.89 -14.12
CA LYS A 233 5.11 22.25 -13.43
C LYS A 233 5.26 22.81 -12.01
N LYS A 234 6.45 22.70 -11.39
CA LYS A 234 6.67 23.10 -9.99
C LYS A 234 7.48 24.39 -9.79
N ARG A 235 8.17 24.92 -10.80
CA ARG A 235 9.08 26.08 -10.60
C ARG A 235 8.89 27.24 -11.58
N GLY A 236 8.07 27.10 -12.62
CA GLY A 236 8.03 28.10 -13.69
C GLY A 236 9.34 28.10 -14.48
N ILE A 237 9.27 28.53 -15.74
CA ILE A 237 10.45 28.72 -16.58
C ILE A 237 10.67 30.22 -16.68
N GLU A 238 11.70 30.74 -16.02
CA GLU A 238 12.02 32.19 -16.04
C GLU A 238 12.52 32.62 -17.42
N ASP A 239 13.49 31.89 -17.98
CA ASP A 239 13.99 32.09 -19.35
C ASP A 239 13.94 30.77 -20.15
N PRO A 240 13.10 30.67 -21.19
CA PRO A 240 12.95 29.46 -22.00
C PRO A 240 14.13 29.19 -22.95
N TYR A 241 15.11 30.10 -23.03
CA TYR A 241 16.28 29.99 -23.91
C TYR A 241 17.60 29.82 -23.16
N PHE A 242 17.59 29.89 -21.82
CA PHE A 242 18.81 29.80 -21.02
C PHE A 242 19.30 28.37 -20.86
N TRP A 243 20.28 27.97 -21.66
CA TRP A 243 20.91 26.65 -21.56
C TRP A 243 21.96 26.64 -20.45
N THR A 244 21.90 25.60 -19.59
CA THR A 244 22.93 25.36 -18.58
C THR A 244 23.92 24.31 -19.06
N PRO A 245 25.22 24.40 -18.67
CA PRO A 245 26.19 23.35 -18.97
C PRO A 245 25.76 21.98 -18.43
N THR A 246 25.04 21.96 -17.30
CA THR A 246 24.46 20.75 -16.71
C THR A 246 23.41 20.08 -17.61
N THR A 247 22.56 20.86 -18.28
CA THR A 247 21.57 20.31 -19.22
C THR A 247 22.25 19.69 -20.43
N VAL A 248 23.30 20.34 -20.95
CA VAL A 248 24.10 19.82 -22.07
C VAL A 248 24.81 18.52 -21.65
N GLY A 249 25.47 18.51 -20.50
CA GLY A 249 26.12 17.30 -19.95
C GLY A 249 25.13 16.14 -19.78
N TYR A 250 23.95 16.41 -19.22
CA TYR A 250 22.91 15.39 -19.06
C TYR A 250 22.44 14.82 -20.40
N ILE A 251 22.38 15.60 -21.48
CA ILE A 251 22.05 15.09 -22.82
C ILE A 251 23.17 14.18 -23.33
N LEU A 252 24.44 14.59 -23.18
CA LEU A 252 25.59 13.83 -23.67
C LEU A 252 25.77 12.47 -22.98
N GLU A 253 25.44 12.38 -21.68
CA GLU A 253 25.55 11.15 -20.88
C GLU A 253 24.42 10.13 -21.15
N LYS A 254 23.38 10.51 -21.91
CA LYS A 254 22.23 9.63 -22.17
C LYS A 254 22.56 8.57 -23.21
N GLN A 255 22.68 7.34 -22.75
CA GLN A 255 22.83 6.14 -23.59
C GLN A 255 21.63 5.89 -24.51
N GLU A 256 20.46 6.46 -24.17
CA GLU A 256 19.25 6.39 -24.98
C GLU A 256 19.46 6.94 -26.41
N TYR A 257 20.37 7.91 -26.61
CA TYR A 257 20.72 8.44 -27.94
C TYR A 257 21.52 7.46 -28.82
N MET A 258 22.09 6.40 -28.21
CA MET A 258 22.74 5.30 -28.93
C MET A 258 21.78 4.14 -29.25
N GLY A 259 20.49 4.30 -28.95
CA GLY A 259 19.47 3.26 -29.13
C GLY A 259 19.36 2.27 -27.97
N HIS A 260 20.05 2.51 -26.85
CA HIS A 260 19.95 1.66 -25.67
C HIS A 260 18.68 1.93 -24.87
N THR A 261 18.00 0.87 -24.44
CA THR A 261 16.93 0.98 -23.44
C THR A 261 17.51 0.75 -22.05
N VAL A 262 17.69 1.83 -21.28
CA VAL A 262 18.27 1.74 -19.93
C VAL A 262 17.18 1.86 -18.86
N LEU A 263 16.97 0.77 -18.12
CA LEU A 263 15.96 0.66 -17.06
C LEU A 263 16.62 0.32 -15.72
N GLY A 264 15.91 0.57 -14.62
CA GLY A 264 16.40 0.20 -13.28
C GLY A 264 17.56 1.04 -12.73
N LYS A 265 17.82 2.24 -13.30
CA LYS A 265 18.86 3.19 -12.80
C LYS A 265 18.65 3.55 -11.32
N THR A 266 17.41 3.58 -10.85
CA THR A 266 17.09 3.93 -9.46
C THR A 266 16.03 2.98 -8.93
N ILE A 267 16.22 2.51 -7.70
CA ILE A 267 15.29 1.63 -7.00
C ILE A 267 14.89 2.29 -5.69
N SER A 268 13.58 2.33 -5.40
CA SER A 268 13.10 2.76 -4.08
C SER A 268 13.44 1.69 -3.05
N VAL A 269 14.28 2.04 -2.07
CA VAL A 269 14.74 1.09 -1.03
C VAL A 269 13.71 0.99 0.10
N ASP A 270 13.02 2.10 0.38
CA ASP A 270 12.06 2.21 1.46
C ASP A 270 10.81 2.95 1.01
N TYR A 271 9.65 2.34 1.24
CA TYR A 271 8.35 2.87 0.88
C TYR A 271 7.95 4.07 1.76
N LYS A 272 8.47 4.16 2.98
CA LYS A 272 8.18 5.26 3.92
C LYS A 272 8.95 6.52 3.55
N THR A 273 10.27 6.41 3.48
CA THR A 273 11.14 7.56 3.18
C THR A 273 11.16 7.92 1.70
N LYS A 274 10.63 7.05 0.82
CA LYS A 274 10.69 7.15 -0.65
C LYS A 274 12.10 7.42 -1.19
N LYS A 275 13.13 7.10 -0.40
CA LYS A 275 14.53 7.30 -0.79
C LYS A 275 14.89 6.31 -1.89
N GLY A 276 15.31 6.86 -3.03
CA GLY A 276 15.87 6.09 -4.14
C GLY A 276 17.35 5.82 -3.90
N LYS A 277 17.80 4.62 -4.25
CA LYS A 277 19.22 4.28 -4.41
C LYS A 277 19.52 4.15 -5.89
N SER A 278 20.52 4.89 -6.38
CA SER A 278 21.04 4.69 -7.74
C SER A 278 21.85 3.39 -7.77
N ARG A 279 21.68 2.63 -8.85
CA ARG A 279 22.62 1.55 -9.21
C ARG A 279 23.78 2.11 -10.01
#